data_AF-A0A4Q7V2N7-F1
#
_entry.id   AF-A0A4Q7V2N7-F1
#
_cell.length_a   1.000
_cell.length_b   1.000
_cell.length_c   1.000
_cell.angle_alpha   90.00
_cell.angle_beta   90.00
_cell.angle_gamma   90.00
#
_symmetry.space_group_name_H-M   'P 1'
#
loop_
_entity.id
_entity.type
_entity.pdbx_description
1 polymer ?
#
loop_
_entity_poly.entity_id
_entity_poly.type
_entity_poly.pdbx_seq_one_letter_code
_entity_poly.pdbx_strand_id
1 'polypeptide(L)'
;MESGSLLANIAILVLAGFVGFAVISKVPNTLHTPLMSGTNAIHGIVVLGGMIVLGELENATVLEIILLTVAIAFGMINVIGGFLVTDRMLGMFKGKQPPKPGAEKDTGDGDAQTLTAEKAAKGGA
;
A
#
# COMPACT_ATOMS: atom_id res chain seq x y z
N MET A 1 5.27 35.56 10.68
CA MET A 1 3.99 35.11 10.08
C MET A 1 3.17 36.34 9.79
N GLU A 2 2.94 36.66 8.51
CA GLU A 2 2.00 37.72 8.18
C GLU A 2 0.58 37.24 8.51
N SER A 3 -0.24 38.08 9.16
CA SER A 3 -1.61 37.70 9.55
C SER A 3 -2.46 37.19 8.37
N GLY A 4 -2.15 37.64 7.14
CA GLY A 4 -2.76 37.14 5.91
C GLY A 4 -2.47 35.66 5.59
N SER A 5 -1.32 35.12 5.99
CA SER A 5 -0.96 33.72 5.71
C SER A 5 -1.75 32.73 6.58
N LEU A 6 -2.08 33.13 7.82
CA LEU A 6 -2.88 32.28 8.70
C LEU A 6 -4.31 32.13 8.19
N LEU A 7 -4.93 33.24 7.78
CA LEU A 7 -6.27 33.22 7.18
C LEU A 7 -6.28 32.36 5.91
N ALA A 8 -5.25 32.49 5.06
CA ALA A 8 -5.11 31.66 3.86
C ALA A 8 -4.96 30.16 4.21
N ASN A 9 -4.12 29.80 5.18
CA ASN A 9 -3.94 28.40 5.60
C ASN A 9 -5.22 27.80 6.18
N ILE A 10 -5.98 28.58 6.96
CA ILE A 10 -7.29 28.15 7.48
C ILE A 10 -8.28 27.96 6.33
N ALA A 11 -8.32 28.89 5.37
CA ALA A 11 -9.17 28.75 4.19
C ALA A 11 -8.81 27.49 3.39
N ILE A 12 -7.52 27.22 3.17
CA ILE A 12 -7.04 26.00 2.52
C ILE A 12 -7.47 24.76 3.30
N LEU A 13 -7.29 24.74 4.62
CA LEU A 13 -7.69 23.61 5.47
C LEU A 13 -9.19 23.31 5.35
N VAL A 14 -10.04 24.33 5.46
CA VAL A 14 -11.50 24.19 5.38
C VAL A 14 -11.92 23.72 3.99
N LEU A 15 -11.44 24.38 2.93
CA LEU A 15 -11.77 24.02 1.55
C LEU A 15 -11.27 22.62 1.18
N ALA A 16 -10.06 22.24 1.58
CA ALA A 16 -9.53 20.90 1.38
C ALA A 16 -10.39 19.84 2.10
N GLY A 17 -10.88 20.14 3.31
CA GLY A 17 -11.82 19.28 4.03
C GLY A 17 -13.14 19.06 3.27
N PHE A 18 -13.73 20.13 2.73
CA PHE A 18 -14.92 20.03 1.87
C PHE A 18 -14.66 19.21 0.60
N VAL A 19 -13.52 19.41 -0.05
CA VAL A 19 -13.12 18.62 -1.23
C VAL A 19 -12.98 17.14 -0.85
N GLY A 20 -12.31 16.84 0.26
CA GLY A 20 -12.16 15.48 0.76
C GLY A 20 -13.51 14.79 0.99
N PHE A 21 -14.44 15.46 1.67
CA PHE A 21 -15.81 14.97 1.85
C PHE A 21 -16.51 14.72 0.51
N ALA A 22 -16.51 15.71 -0.39
CA ALA A 22 -17.21 15.65 -1.66
C ALA A 22 -16.69 14.55 -2.61
N VAL A 23 -15.42 14.16 -2.47
CA VAL A 23 -14.78 13.07 -3.23
C VAL A 23 -15.07 11.71 -2.58
N ILE A 24 -14.84 11.57 -1.28
CA ILE A 24 -14.98 10.28 -0.57
C ILE A 24 -16.44 9.80 -0.57
N SER A 25 -17.42 10.70 -0.45
CA SER A 25 -18.85 10.34 -0.47
C SER A 25 -19.32 9.68 -1.79
N LYS A 26 -18.51 9.71 -2.85
CA LYS A 26 -18.84 9.15 -4.17
C LYS A 26 -18.10 7.84 -4.47
N VAL A 27 -17.32 7.32 -3.52
CA VAL A 27 -16.58 6.07 -3.70
C VAL A 27 -17.50 4.87 -3.49
N PRO A 28 -17.55 3.88 -4.40
CA PRO A 28 -18.37 2.68 -4.23
C PRO A 28 -17.87 1.79 -3.10
N ASN A 29 -18.77 0.99 -2.51
CA ASN A 29 -18.44 0.18 -1.34
C ASN A 29 -17.31 -0.84 -1.54
N THR A 30 -17.13 -1.30 -2.77
CA THR A 30 -16.05 -2.22 -3.15
C THR A 30 -14.66 -1.60 -2.97
N LEU A 31 -14.56 -0.27 -2.98
CA LEU A 31 -13.31 0.45 -2.88
C LEU A 31 -13.02 1.02 -1.48
N HIS A 32 -13.89 0.85 -0.47
CA HIS A 32 -13.62 1.40 0.87
C HIS A 32 -12.34 0.86 1.49
N THR A 33 -12.07 -0.44 1.36
CA THR A 33 -10.85 -1.05 1.92
C THR A 33 -9.58 -0.63 1.15
N PRO A 34 -9.55 -0.68 -0.20
CA PRO A 34 -8.46 -0.08 -0.98
C PRO A 34 -8.27 1.41 -0.68
N LEU A 35 -9.35 2.18 -0.54
CA LEU A 35 -9.30 3.61 -0.23
C LEU A 35 -8.71 3.85 1.15
N MET A 36 -9.13 3.10 2.16
CA MET A 36 -8.59 3.16 3.52
C MET A 36 -7.07 2.94 3.53
N SER A 37 -6.60 1.93 2.79
CA SER A 37 -5.16 1.69 2.60
C SER A 37 -4.47 2.81 1.82
N GLY A 38 -5.11 3.32 0.76
CA GLY A 38 -4.59 4.40 -0.06
C GLY A 38 -4.42 5.70 0.72
N THR A 39 -5.39 6.06 1.56
CA THR A 39 -5.28 7.22 2.46
C THR A 39 -4.18 7.06 3.49
N ASN A 40 -3.88 5.81 3.90
CA ASN A 40 -2.75 5.55 4.76
C ASN A 40 -1.42 5.88 4.06
N ALA A 41 -1.25 5.47 2.79
CA ALA A 41 -0.06 5.81 2.00
C ALA A 41 0.11 7.32 1.80
N ILE A 42 -0.99 8.06 1.58
CA ILE A 42 -0.97 9.51 1.36
C ILE A 42 -0.54 10.28 2.63
N HIS A 43 -0.94 9.81 3.81
CA HIS A 43 -0.53 10.46 5.06
C HIS A 43 0.99 10.38 5.30
N GLY A 44 1.70 9.53 4.54
CA GLY A 44 3.15 9.46 4.48
C GLY A 44 3.85 10.78 4.06
N ILE A 45 3.10 11.84 3.69
CA ILE A 45 3.60 13.21 3.51
C ILE A 45 4.42 13.74 4.69
N VAL A 46 4.30 13.14 5.87
CA VAL A 46 5.17 13.38 7.03
C VAL A 46 6.67 13.28 6.71
N VAL A 47 7.06 12.47 5.71
CA VAL A 47 8.45 12.40 5.21
C VAL A 47 8.91 13.76 4.69
N LEU A 48 8.07 14.48 3.94
CA LEU A 48 8.40 15.80 3.43
C LEU A 48 8.61 16.79 4.57
N GLY A 49 7.76 16.74 5.61
CA GLY A 49 7.94 17.56 6.81
C GLY A 49 9.27 17.28 7.50
N GLY A 50 9.63 15.99 7.66
CA GLY A 50 10.92 15.59 8.22
C GLY A 50 12.11 16.06 7.39
N MET A 51 12.01 16.02 6.05
CA MET A 51 13.06 16.50 5.15
C MET A 51 13.24 18.03 5.22
N ILE A 52 12.15 18.79 5.34
CA ILE A 52 12.23 20.25 5.50
C ILE A 52 12.94 20.57 6.82
N VAL A 53 12.51 19.95 7.92
CA VAL A 53 13.15 20.14 9.24
C VAL A 53 14.63 19.76 9.19
N LEU A 54 15.00 18.69 8.47
CA LEU A 54 16.39 18.27 8.32
C LEU A 54 17.23 19.34 7.60
N GLY A 55 16.66 20.01 6.60
CA GLY A 55 17.31 21.08 5.84
C GLY A 55 17.50 22.38 6.61
N GLU A 56 16.79 22.57 7.73
CA GLU A 56 16.86 23.76 8.58
C GLU A 56 17.83 23.59 9.78
N LEU A 57 18.44 22.41 9.94
CA LEU A 57 19.33 22.13 11.06
C LEU A 57 20.74 22.70 10.82
N GLU A 58 21.07 23.83 11.46
CA GLU A 58 22.41 24.44 11.38
C GLU A 58 23.37 23.97 12.48
N ASN A 59 22.87 23.45 13.63
CA ASN A 59 23.68 22.94 14.75
C ASN A 59 22.99 21.76 15.48
N ALA A 60 22.66 20.70 14.73
CA ALA A 60 21.91 19.58 15.28
C ALA A 60 22.66 18.86 16.41
N THR A 61 21.98 18.66 17.53
CA THR A 61 22.39 17.72 18.56
C THR A 61 22.27 16.28 18.05
N VAL A 62 23.05 15.37 18.65
CA VAL A 62 22.99 13.93 18.31
C VAL A 62 21.57 13.39 18.50
N LEU A 63 20.83 13.89 19.50
CA LEU A 63 19.46 13.49 19.75
C LEU A 63 18.52 13.89 18.61
N GLU A 64 18.62 15.13 18.11
CA GLU A 64 17.80 15.63 17.00
C GLU A 64 18.04 14.83 15.72
N ILE A 65 19.31 14.52 15.41
CA ILE A 65 19.66 13.69 14.25
C ILE A 65 19.02 12.31 14.36
N ILE A 66 19.11 11.66 15.54
CA ILE A 66 18.53 10.34 15.76
C ILE A 66 17.01 10.38 15.62
N LEU A 67 16.35 11.34 16.28
CA LEU A 67 14.88 11.46 16.23
C LEU A 67 14.40 11.71 14.81
N LEU A 68 15.07 12.58 14.07
CA LEU A 68 14.67 12.92 12.71
C LEU A 68 14.93 11.77 11.73
N THR A 69 16.03 11.03 11.93
CA THR A 69 16.32 9.80 11.17
C THR A 69 15.23 8.75 11.40
N VAL A 70 14.84 8.52 12.66
CA VAL A 70 13.75 7.58 12.99
C VAL A 70 12.41 8.04 12.42
N ALA A 71 12.10 9.33 12.53
CA ALA A 71 10.87 9.91 11.98
C ALA A 71 10.77 9.73 10.46
N ILE A 72 11.85 10.03 9.73
CA ILE A 72 11.90 9.85 8.28
C ILE A 72 11.82 8.37 7.92
N ALA A 73 12.53 7.49 8.64
CA ALA A 73 12.47 6.04 8.40
C ALA A 73 11.04 5.49 8.57
N PHE A 74 10.33 5.89 9.63
CA PHE A 74 8.95 5.48 9.87
C PHE A 74 7.98 6.08 8.84
N GLY A 75 8.19 7.34 8.44
CA GLY A 75 7.46 7.95 7.35
C GLY A 75 7.64 7.18 6.03
N MET A 76 8.86 6.76 5.71
CA MET A 76 9.15 5.98 4.52
C MET A 76 8.50 4.59 4.56
N ILE A 77 8.52 3.91 5.71
CA ILE A 77 7.81 2.63 5.90
C ILE A 77 6.31 2.82 5.64
N ASN A 78 5.73 3.92 6.11
CA ASN A 78 4.31 4.22 5.90
C ASN A 78 3.98 4.44 4.41
N VAL A 79 4.78 5.23 3.71
CA VAL A 79 4.65 5.47 2.25
C VAL A 79 4.75 4.15 1.49
N ILE A 80 5.87 3.44 1.65
CA ILE A 80 6.15 2.22 0.87
C ILE A 80 5.13 1.13 1.21
N GLY A 81 4.91 0.85 2.50
CA GLY A 81 3.95 -0.16 2.95
C GLY A 81 2.52 0.16 2.51
N GLY A 82 2.11 1.42 2.65
CA GLY A 82 0.79 1.88 2.20
C GLY A 82 0.59 1.69 0.70
N PHE A 83 1.55 2.10 -0.15
CA PHE A 83 1.42 1.95 -1.60
C PHE A 83 1.47 0.50 -2.06
N LEU A 84 2.32 -0.35 -1.46
CA LEU A 84 2.39 -1.78 -1.80
C LEU A 84 1.10 -2.53 -1.45
N VAL A 85 0.55 -2.27 -0.26
CA VAL A 85 -0.72 -2.89 0.16
C VAL A 85 -1.87 -2.41 -0.74
N THR A 86 -1.91 -1.12 -1.04
CA THR A 86 -2.93 -0.54 -1.91
C THR A 86 -2.86 -1.11 -3.33
N ASP A 87 -1.66 -1.25 -3.91
CA ASP A 87 -1.48 -1.85 -5.24
C ASP A 87 -1.95 -3.32 -5.26
N ARG A 88 -1.58 -4.10 -4.23
CA ARG A 88 -2.07 -5.49 -4.09
C ARG A 88 -3.59 -5.55 -3.99
N MET A 89 -4.20 -4.61 -3.27
CA MET A 89 -5.66 -4.51 -3.16
C MET A 89 -6.32 -4.16 -4.49
N LEU A 90 -5.77 -3.18 -5.22
CA LEU A 90 -6.28 -2.76 -6.52
C LEU A 90 -6.03 -3.81 -7.62
N GLY A 91 -4.98 -4.62 -7.50
CA GLY A 91 -4.69 -5.73 -8.39
C GLY A 91 -5.81 -6.77 -8.45
N MET A 92 -6.64 -6.88 -7.40
CA MET A 92 -7.79 -7.78 -7.37
C MET A 92 -8.96 -7.35 -8.26
N PHE A 93 -8.96 -6.09 -8.72
CA PHE A 93 -9.96 -5.58 -9.68
C PHE A 93 -9.54 -5.77 -11.14
N LYS A 94 -8.28 -6.13 -11.39
CA LYS A 94 -7.85 -6.53 -12.74
C LYS A 94 -8.47 -7.90 -13.03
N GLY A 95 -9.39 -7.96 -13.98
CA GLY A 95 -9.99 -9.21 -14.41
C GLY A 95 -8.91 -10.26 -14.71
N LYS A 96 -9.15 -11.52 -14.34
CA LYS A 96 -8.28 -12.64 -14.71
C LYS A 96 -7.98 -12.52 -16.20
N GLN A 97 -6.70 -12.38 -16.57
CA GLN A 97 -6.31 -12.53 -17.96
C GLN A 97 -6.83 -13.90 -18.42
N PRO A 98 -7.59 -13.98 -19.51
CA PRO A 98 -7.95 -15.28 -20.07
C PRO A 98 -6.64 -16.05 -20.30
N PRO A 99 -6.62 -17.36 -20.02
CA PRO A 99 -5.42 -18.16 -20.24
C PRO A 99 -4.98 -17.94 -21.69
N LYS A 100 -3.70 -17.59 -21.88
CA LYS A 100 -3.10 -17.42 -23.20
C LYS A 100 -3.43 -18.68 -24.02
N PRO A 101 -4.11 -18.58 -25.17
CA PRO A 101 -4.29 -19.73 -26.04
C PRO A 101 -2.91 -20.26 -26.42
N GLY A 102 -2.55 -21.45 -25.94
CA GLY A 102 -1.25 -22.09 -26.23
C GLY A 102 -0.37 -22.47 -25.04
N ALA A 103 -0.78 -22.24 -23.78
CA ALA A 103 -0.19 -22.98 -22.67
C ALA A 103 -0.86 -24.36 -22.60
N GLU A 104 -0.44 -25.23 -23.52
CA GLU A 104 -0.72 -26.66 -23.46
C GLU A 104 -0.37 -27.15 -22.07
N LYS A 105 -1.38 -27.66 -21.35
CA LYS A 105 -1.13 -28.42 -20.15
C LYS A 105 -0.36 -29.65 -20.59
N ASP A 106 0.95 -29.66 -20.33
CA ASP A 106 1.64 -30.93 -20.11
C ASP A 106 1.09 -31.49 -18.80
N THR A 107 -0.10 -32.08 -18.89
CA THR A 107 -0.56 -33.05 -17.91
C THR A 107 0.41 -34.21 -18.00
N GLY A 108 1.46 -34.14 -17.18
CA GLY A 108 2.25 -35.28 -16.78
C GLY A 108 1.32 -36.30 -16.15
N ASP A 109 0.81 -37.18 -17.01
CA ASP A 109 0.05 -38.39 -16.70
C ASP A 109 1.00 -39.43 -16.07
N GLY A 110 1.58 -39.08 -14.90
CA GLY A 110 2.58 -39.90 -14.20
C GLY A 110 2.13 -40.37 -12.82
N ASP A 111 1.28 -39.61 -12.14
CA ASP A 111 1.00 -39.84 -10.71
C ASP A 111 -0.30 -40.60 -10.43
N ALA A 112 -1.16 -40.79 -11.45
CA ALA A 112 -2.42 -41.52 -11.30
C ALA A 112 -2.27 -43.05 -11.45
N GLN A 113 -1.24 -43.52 -12.17
CA GLN A 113 -0.98 -44.96 -12.33
C GLN A 113 -0.12 -45.57 -11.23
N THR A 114 0.68 -44.78 -10.51
CA THR A 114 1.49 -45.25 -9.38
C THR A 114 0.67 -45.54 -8.12
N LEU A 115 -0.45 -44.83 -7.92
CA LEU A 115 -1.33 -45.03 -6.75
C LEU A 115 -2.22 -46.29 -6.85
N THR A 116 -2.52 -46.78 -8.06
CA THR A 116 -3.30 -48.01 -8.26
C THR A 116 -2.43 -49.26 -8.19
N ALA A 117 -1.16 -49.17 -8.60
CA ALA A 117 -0.21 -50.29 -8.50
C ALA A 117 0.24 -50.57 -7.05
N GLU A 118 0.45 -49.55 -6.21
CA GLU A 118 0.90 -49.76 -4.83
C GLU A 118 -0.20 -50.35 -3.92
N LYS A 119 -1.48 -50.05 -4.19
CA LYS A 119 -2.62 -50.61 -3.44
C LYS A 119 -2.93 -52.07 -3.80
N ALA A 120 -2.54 -52.54 -4.98
CA ALA A 120 -2.70 -53.94 -5.37
C ALA A 120 -1.63 -54.86 -4.76
N ALA A 121 -0.42 -54.34 -4.51
CA ALA A 121 0.71 -55.13 -3.99
C ALA A 121 0.68 -55.33 -2.45
N LYS A 122 -0.02 -54.47 -1.70
CA LYS A 122 -0.03 -54.51 -0.22
C LYS A 122 -1.32 -55.09 0.40
N GLY A 123 -2.21 -55.67 -0.41
CA GLY A 123 -3.53 -56.14 0.01
C GLY A 123 -3.74 -57.66 -0.06
N GLY A 124 -2.70 -58.47 0.17
CA GLY A 124 -2.81 -59.93 0.07
C GLY A 124 -1.83 -60.66 0.98
N ALA A 125 -2.11 -60.69 2.28
CA ALA A 125 -1.79 -61.74 3.25
C ALA A 125 -2.50 -61.45 4.58
#